data_AF-A0A1Y5GMK2-F1
#
_entry.id   AF-A0A1Y5GMK2-F1
#
_cell.length_a   1.000
_cell.length_b   1.000
_cell.length_c   1.000
_cell.angle_alpha   90.00
_cell.angle_beta   90.00
_cell.angle_gamma   90.00
#
_symmetry.space_group_name_H-M   'P 1'
#
loop_
_entity.id
_entity.type
_entity.pdbx_description
1 polymer ?
#
loop_
_entity_poly.entity_id
_entity_poly.type
_entity_poly.pdbx_seq_one_letter_code
_entity_poly.pdbx_strand_id
1 'polypeptide(L)'
;MKSTLRQAFEHEMTLARDMYEATNYSQSFAHLERAHILGQRHYITHVRNHYWMYKVALKTRDLREALGQIVRIIMSVGSLVGVVPLGNTGRARINPIKPMKIPSDLQVYFD
;
A
#
# COMPACT_ATOMS: atom_id res chain seq x y z
N MET A 1 13.42 -2.18 8.70
CA MET A 1 13.27 -2.40 7.25
C MET A 1 14.65 -2.47 6.61
N LYS A 2 14.96 -3.51 5.81
CA LYS A 2 16.23 -3.60 5.06
C LYS A 2 16.34 -2.40 4.09
N SER A 3 17.56 -1.94 3.79
CA SER A 3 17.78 -0.75 2.95
C SER A 3 17.18 -0.90 1.54
N THR A 4 17.40 -2.05 0.89
CA THR A 4 16.88 -2.34 -0.45
C THR A 4 15.34 -2.34 -0.50
N LEU A 5 14.68 -2.97 0.47
CA LEU A 5 13.22 -2.96 0.62
C LEU A 5 12.70 -1.54 0.83
N ARG A 6 13.40 -0.72 1.64
CA ARG A 6 13.05 0.69 1.84
C ARG A 6 13.15 1.48 0.55
N GLN A 7 14.22 1.30 -0.21
CA GLN A 7 14.43 2.01 -1.48
C GLN A 7 13.35 1.65 -2.50
N ALA A 8 13.01 0.37 -2.62
CA ALA A 8 11.91 -0.09 -3.47
C ALA A 8 10.57 0.53 -3.05
N PHE A 9 10.29 0.56 -1.74
CA PHE A 9 9.09 1.21 -1.21
C PHE A 9 9.04 2.70 -1.59
N GLU A 10 10.12 3.46 -1.35
CA GLU A 10 10.15 4.90 -1.66
C GLU A 10 10.09 5.18 -3.16
N HIS A 11 10.62 4.27 -3.99
CA HIS A 11 10.51 4.35 -5.44
C HIS A 11 9.04 4.26 -5.88
N GLU A 12 8.32 3.23 -5.45
CA GLU A 12 6.89 3.06 -5.75
C GLU A 12 6.06 4.23 -5.20
N MET A 13 6.37 4.73 -4.00
CA MET A 13 5.70 5.93 -3.46
C MET A 13 5.98 7.19 -4.27
N THR A 14 7.15 7.31 -4.90
CA THR A 14 7.47 8.46 -5.76
C THR A 14 6.66 8.39 -7.04
N LEU A 15 6.67 7.24 -7.72
CA LEU A 15 5.85 7.01 -8.91
C LEU A 15 4.35 7.20 -8.63
N ALA A 16 3.86 6.73 -7.48
CA ALA A 16 2.48 6.94 -7.06
C ALA A 16 2.11 8.43 -6.94
N ARG A 17 3.03 9.24 -6.39
CA ARG A 17 2.86 10.69 -6.23
C ARG A 17 2.91 11.40 -7.58
N ASP A 18 3.85 11.03 -8.44
CA ASP A 18 3.96 11.61 -9.79
C ASP A 18 2.67 11.34 -10.59
N MET A 19 2.13 10.12 -10.51
CA MET A 19 0.85 9.77 -11.14
C MET A 19 -0.34 10.50 -10.52
N TYR A 20 -0.31 10.76 -9.21
CA TYR A 20 -1.33 11.54 -8.53
C TYR A 20 -1.33 13.01 -8.99
N GLU A 21 -0.16 13.64 -9.08
CA GLU A 21 -0.03 15.02 -9.58
C GLU A 21 -0.42 15.13 -11.07
N ALA A 22 -0.11 14.10 -11.86
CA ALA A 22 -0.57 13.98 -13.24
C ALA A 22 -2.07 13.63 -13.38
N THR A 23 -2.83 13.56 -12.27
CA THR A 23 -4.25 13.15 -12.21
C THR A 23 -4.54 11.73 -12.74
N ASN A 24 -3.51 10.91 -12.94
CA ASN A 24 -3.61 9.52 -13.35
C ASN A 24 -3.81 8.61 -12.12
N TYR A 25 -4.99 8.70 -11.52
CA TYR A 25 -5.29 8.02 -10.27
C TYR A 25 -5.29 6.49 -10.36
N SER A 26 -5.57 5.92 -11.54
CA SER A 26 -5.48 4.48 -11.77
C SER A 26 -4.05 3.98 -11.62
N GLN A 27 -3.09 4.64 -12.29
CA GLN A 27 -1.68 4.31 -12.15
C GLN A 27 -1.13 4.66 -10.77
N SER A 28 -1.62 5.74 -10.16
CA SER A 28 -1.30 6.06 -8.76
C SER A 28 -1.67 4.90 -7.82
N PHE A 29 -2.88 4.34 -7.94
CA PHE A 29 -3.26 3.16 -7.17
C PHE A 29 -2.38 1.95 -7.47
N ALA A 30 -2.05 1.67 -8.73
CA ALA A 30 -1.18 0.54 -9.08
C ALA A 30 0.18 0.61 -8.35
N HIS A 31 0.79 1.79 -8.29
CA HIS A 31 2.04 1.99 -7.53
C HIS A 31 1.82 1.92 -6.01
N LEU A 32 0.71 2.44 -5.49
CA LEU A 32 0.39 2.32 -4.05
C LEU A 32 0.10 0.88 -3.62
N GLU A 33 -0.47 0.03 -4.47
CA GLU A 33 -0.67 -1.39 -4.19
C GLU A 33 0.67 -2.13 -4.07
N ARG A 34 1.63 -1.77 -4.91
CA ARG A 34 3.00 -2.32 -4.87
C ARG A 34 3.77 -1.82 -3.66
N ALA A 35 3.72 -0.52 -3.38
CA ALA A 35 4.29 0.07 -2.16
C ALA A 35 3.66 -0.54 -0.89
N HIS A 36 2.36 -0.82 -0.88
CA HIS A 36 1.71 -1.54 0.22
C HIS A 36 2.36 -2.90 0.46
N ILE A 37 2.52 -3.72 -0.59
CA ILE A 37 3.13 -5.06 -0.47
C ILE A 37 4.54 -4.97 0.13
N LEU A 38 5.35 -4.00 -0.33
CA LEU A 38 6.72 -3.77 0.16
C LEU A 38 6.75 -3.26 1.62
N GLY A 39 5.78 -2.42 1.99
CA GLY A 39 5.76 -1.72 3.28
C GLY A 39 4.93 -2.39 4.38
N GLN A 40 4.10 -3.39 4.08
CA GLN A 40 3.09 -3.91 5.00
C GLN A 40 3.64 -4.49 6.31
N ARG A 41 4.87 -5.02 6.32
CA ARG A 41 5.53 -5.52 7.56
C ARG A 41 6.11 -4.43 8.46
N HIS A 42 6.02 -3.17 8.05
CA HIS A 42 6.60 -2.05 8.76
C HIS A 42 5.54 -0.97 9.01
N TYR A 43 5.19 -0.78 10.28
CA TYR A 43 4.04 0.04 10.69
C TYR A 43 4.01 1.44 10.04
N ILE A 44 5.11 2.18 10.10
CA ILE A 44 5.17 3.56 9.56
C ILE A 44 4.91 3.58 8.05
N THR A 45 5.57 2.69 7.28
CA THR A 45 5.37 2.63 5.83
C THR A 45 3.98 2.15 5.46
N HIS A 46 3.42 1.21 6.24
CA HIS A 46 2.08 0.67 6.05
C HIS A 46 1.01 1.76 6.24
N VAL A 47 1.06 2.49 7.36
CA VAL A 47 0.15 3.63 7.63
C VAL A 47 0.31 4.73 6.58
N ARG A 48 1.56 5.09 6.24
CA ARG A 48 1.84 6.09 5.19
C ARG A 48 1.21 5.70 3.85
N ASN A 49 1.26 4.42 3.48
CA ASN A 49 0.69 3.94 2.24
C ASN A 49 -0.85 4.04 2.25
N HIS A 50 -1.51 3.59 3.32
CA HIS A 50 -2.97 3.69 3.45
C HIS A 50 -3.45 5.15 3.46
N TYR A 51 -2.69 6.07 4.08
CA TYR A 51 -2.98 7.49 3.99
C TYR A 51 -2.95 8.02 2.55
N TRP A 52 -2.00 7.57 1.72
CA TRP A 52 -1.96 7.95 0.31
C TRP A 52 -3.09 7.30 -0.51
N MET A 53 -3.42 6.03 -0.26
CA MET A 53 -4.59 5.39 -0.87
C MET A 53 -5.89 6.14 -0.53
N TYR A 54 -6.01 6.63 0.71
CA TYR A 54 -7.11 7.50 1.14
C TYR A 54 -7.13 8.82 0.35
N LYS A 55 -5.98 9.49 0.18
CA LYS A 55 -5.89 10.72 -0.64
C LYS A 55 -6.36 10.51 -2.08
N VAL A 56 -5.93 9.42 -2.73
CA VAL A 56 -6.38 9.09 -4.09
C VAL A 56 -7.89 8.85 -4.11
N ALA A 57 -8.41 8.09 -3.14
CA ALA A 57 -9.84 7.80 -3.03
C ALA A 57 -10.70 9.07 -2.89
N LEU A 58 -10.24 10.07 -2.14
CA LEU A 58 -10.91 11.37 -2.05
C LEU A 58 -10.95 12.09 -3.40
N LYS A 59 -9.85 12.07 -4.16
CA LYS A 59 -9.77 12.70 -5.49
C LYS A 59 -10.68 12.03 -6.51
N THR A 60 -10.80 10.71 -6.46
CA THR A 60 -11.69 9.95 -7.34
C THR A 60 -13.14 9.88 -6.83
N ARG A 61 -13.45 10.52 -5.70
CA ARG A 61 -14.76 10.46 -5.01
C ARG A 61 -15.21 9.03 -4.69
N ASP A 62 -14.26 8.13 -4.46
CA ASP A 62 -14.53 6.75 -4.08
C ASP A 62 -14.68 6.64 -2.55
N LEU A 63 -15.90 6.89 -2.06
CA LEU A 63 -16.18 6.90 -0.62
C LEU A 63 -15.99 5.53 0.04
N ARG A 64 -16.29 4.45 -0.68
CA ARG A 64 -16.09 3.08 -0.17
C ARG A 64 -14.61 2.82 0.08
N GLU A 65 -13.77 3.23 -0.86
CA GLU A 65 -12.33 3.13 -0.69
C GLU A 65 -11.84 4.03 0.45
N ALA A 66 -12.27 5.30 0.49
CA ALA A 66 -11.84 6.24 1.52
C ALA A 66 -12.14 5.74 2.94
N LEU A 67 -13.37 5.27 3.20
CA LEU A 67 -13.75 4.70 4.50
C LEU A 67 -12.96 3.43 4.81
N GLY A 68 -12.77 2.56 3.82
CA GLY A 68 -11.97 1.35 3.99
C GLY A 68 -10.53 1.65 4.37
N GLN A 69 -9.92 2.68 3.78
CA GLN A 69 -8.55 3.09 4.11
C GLN A 69 -8.42 3.62 5.55
N ILE A 70 -9.44 4.30 6.09
CA ILE A 70 -9.47 4.69 7.52
C ILE A 70 -9.43 3.45 8.42
N VAL A 71 -10.28 2.45 8.14
CA VAL A 71 -10.28 1.19 8.89
C VAL A 71 -8.93 0.47 8.77
N ARG A 72 -8.32 0.48 7.58
CA ARG A 72 -7.00 -0.12 7.32
C ARG A 72 -5.87 0.56 8.08
N ILE A 73 -5.90 1.88 8.24
CA ILE A 73 -4.94 2.61 9.08
C ILE A 73 -5.01 2.12 10.53
N ILE A 74 -6.21 1.95 11.08
CA ILE A 74 -6.42 1.43 12.45
C ILE A 74 -5.90 -0.01 12.55
N MET A 75 -6.23 -0.87 11.57
CA MET A 75 -5.77 -2.27 11.56
C MET A 75 -4.27 -2.44 11.30
N SER A 76 -3.58 -1.40 10.80
CA SER A 76 -2.13 -1.46 10.49
C SER A 76 -1.26 -1.75 11.72
N VAL A 77 -1.81 -1.63 12.93
CA VAL A 77 -1.15 -2.02 14.19
C VAL A 77 -0.68 -3.48 14.16
N GLY A 78 -1.34 -4.36 13.38
CA GLY A 78 -0.87 -5.74 13.15
C GLY A 78 0.56 -5.86 12.60
N SER A 79 1.05 -4.83 11.90
CA SER A 79 2.45 -4.76 11.43
C SER A 79 3.48 -4.70 12.56
N LEU A 80 3.10 -4.23 13.75
CA LEU A 80 4.01 -4.17 14.91
C LEU A 80 4.35 -5.57 15.43
N VAL A 81 3.41 -6.51 15.30
CA VAL A 81 3.55 -7.92 15.73
C VAL A 81 3.89 -8.85 14.57
N GLY A 82 4.14 -8.31 13.38
CA GLY A 82 4.53 -9.07 12.19
C GLY A 82 3.42 -9.88 11.52
N VAL A 83 2.17 -9.74 11.97
CA VAL A 83 1.02 -10.47 11.42
C VAL A 83 0.35 -9.64 10.34
N VAL A 84 0.73 -9.92 9.08
CA VAL A 84 0.15 -9.26 7.90
C VAL A 84 -0.07 -10.24 6.75
N PRO A 85 -1.15 -10.07 5.96
CA PRO A 85 -1.44 -10.92 4.81
C PRO A 85 -0.46 -10.64 3.66
N LEU A 86 0.57 -11.47 3.51
CA LEU A 86 1.57 -11.27 2.46
C LEU A 86 0.95 -11.13 1.06
N GLY A 87 1.51 -10.21 0.29
CA GLY A 87 1.06 -9.85 -1.05
C GLY A 87 -0.30 -9.13 -1.15
N ASN A 88 -1.03 -8.89 -0.05
CA ASN A 88 -2.27 -8.13 -0.11
C ASN A 88 -2.02 -6.72 -0.68
N THR A 89 -2.91 -6.22 -1.52
CA THR A 89 -2.74 -4.92 -2.19
C THR A 89 -3.22 -3.73 -1.35
N GLY A 90 -3.91 -3.98 -0.23
CA GLY A 90 -4.37 -2.93 0.69
C GLY A 90 -5.67 -2.23 0.28
N ARG A 91 -6.25 -2.56 -0.88
CA ARG A 91 -7.51 -1.98 -1.38
C ARG A 91 -8.68 -2.32 -0.47
N ALA A 92 -9.63 -1.39 -0.30
CA ALA A 92 -10.80 -1.59 0.56
C ALA A 92 -11.76 -2.68 0.05
N ARG A 93 -11.73 -2.97 -1.25
CA ARG A 93 -12.54 -4.02 -1.89
C ARG A 93 -11.92 -5.41 -1.76
N ILE A 94 -10.71 -5.51 -1.22
CA ILE A 94 -10.02 -6.77 -0.95
C ILE A 94 -10.15 -7.08 0.54
N ASN A 95 -10.41 -8.35 0.87
CA ASN A 95 -10.47 -8.81 2.25
C ASN A 95 -9.13 -8.54 2.98
N PRO A 96 -9.14 -7.94 4.19
CA PRO A 96 -7.95 -7.55 4.93
C PRO A 96 -7.07 -8.66 5.47
N ILE A 97 -7.54 -9.89 5.50
CA ILE A 97 -6.76 -11.04 5.96
C ILE A 97 -6.43 -12.02 4.83
N LYS A 98 -6.81 -11.69 3.59
CA LYS A 98 -6.56 -12.55 2.42
C LYS A 98 -5.10 -12.43 1.96
N PRO A 99 -4.28 -13.49 2.05
CA PRO A 99 -2.97 -13.52 1.41
C PRO A 99 -3.14 -13.52 -0.10
N MET A 100 -2.18 -12.92 -0.81
CA MET A 100 -2.15 -12.85 -2.26
C MET A 100 -0.73 -13.11 -2.77
N LYS A 101 -0.60 -13.46 -4.04
CA LYS A 101 0.72 -13.69 -4.66
C LYS A 101 1.47 -12.36 -4.73
N ILE A 102 2.73 -12.34 -4.27
CA ILE A 102 3.64 -11.22 -4.46
C ILE A 102 4.02 -11.16 -5.96
N PRO A 103 3.89 -10.00 -6.64
CA PRO A 103 4.36 -9.80 -8.00
C PRO A 103 5.81 -10.26 -8.16
N SER A 104 6.13 -10.94 -9.26
CA SER A 104 7.42 -11.63 -9.45
C SER A 104 8.61 -10.69 -9.30
N ASP A 105 8.48 -9.45 -9.77
CA ASP A 105 9.49 -8.41 -9.69
C ASP A 105 9.71 -7.86 -8.27
N LEU A 106 8.75 -8.06 -7.36
CA LEU A 106 8.87 -7.65 -5.95
C LEU A 106 9.41 -8.76 -5.04
N GLN A 107 9.43 -10.02 -5.49
CA GLN A 107 9.83 -11.16 -4.65
C GLN A 107 11.27 -11.04 -4.15
N VAL A 108 12.17 -10.47 -4.96
CA VAL A 108 13.59 -10.22 -4.64
C VAL A 108 13.82 -9.40 -3.36
N TYR A 109 12.81 -8.70 -2.85
CA TYR A 109 12.92 -7.90 -1.63
C TYR A 109 12.49 -8.64 -0.35
N PHE A 110 12.00 -9.88 -0.45
CA PHE A 110 11.45 -10.65 0.67
C PHE A 110 12.30 -11.84 1.13
N ASP A 111 13.50 -12.00 0.55
CA ASP A 111 14.55 -12.93 0.99
C ASP A 111 15.28 -12.44 2.26
#